data_AF-A0A6U3AS48-F1
#
_entry.id   AF-A0A6U3AS48-F1
#
_cell.length_a   1.000
_cell.length_b   1.000
_cell.length_c   1.000
_cell.angle_alpha   90.00
_cell.angle_beta   90.00
_cell.angle_gamma   90.00
#
_symmetry.space_group_name_H-M   'P 1'
#
loop_
_entity.id
_entity.type
_entity.pdbx_description
1 polymer ?
#
loop_
_entity_poly.entity_id
_entity_poly.type
_entity_poly.pdbx_seq_one_letter_code
_entity_poly.pdbx_strand_id
1 'polypeptide(L)'
;KVVFRCLCLVEGCFWLPCCPTYFTPPTLSVCPKVGSKMPQADVQQKPQEMDVDPSKMSRKEKQKQLQDMYLNSNKRYFEILTMTIFFILWPMSFYYNIILRTDTFYAAGLSAVFFLIGMVMADFASGVTHWTFDTWGTINTPFLGTFIRSFREHHLDATEICNHDFIEANADSLLGAIPVMAALVVFPPSTFFGWASYSVLTWGALLICFTNEFHKWSHQPRQKNPIIKFLQDTHLILPPRHHHVHHAAPHEVYYCITNGWMNPFLDSIGFWRKAETVVTAITGWVPREDDFSWCDIKPKGKKHH
;
A
#
# COMPACT_ATOMS: atom_id res chain seq x y z
N LYS A 1 -35.56 11.42 1.25
CA LYS A 1 -34.95 10.13 1.63
C LYS A 1 -34.68 9.34 0.36
N VAL A 2 -33.51 9.56 -0.24
CA VAL A 2 -33.06 8.83 -1.43
C VAL A 2 -32.18 7.70 -0.92
N VAL A 3 -32.63 6.47 -1.11
CA VAL A 3 -31.89 5.26 -0.77
C VAL A 3 -31.05 4.90 -1.99
N PHE A 4 -29.73 5.04 -1.88
CA PHE A 4 -28.80 4.44 -2.84
C PHE A 4 -28.77 2.93 -2.61
N ARG A 5 -29.22 2.14 -3.59
CA ARG A 5 -28.88 0.72 -3.69
C ARG A 5 -27.60 0.62 -4.52
N CYS A 6 -26.51 0.18 -3.90
CA CYS A 6 -25.32 -0.27 -4.62
C CYS A 6 -25.67 -1.52 -5.44
N LEU A 7 -25.49 -1.43 -6.76
CA LEU A 7 -25.42 -2.58 -7.65
C LEU A 7 -23.97 -3.09 -7.63
N CYS A 8 -23.75 -4.23 -6.97
CA CYS A 8 -22.57 -5.07 -7.23
C CYS A 8 -22.78 -5.78 -8.57
N LEU A 9 -21.87 -5.58 -9.53
CA LEU A 9 -21.80 -6.39 -10.75
C LEU A 9 -20.33 -6.63 -11.10
N VAL A 10 -19.75 -7.70 -10.55
CA VAL A 10 -18.69 -8.48 -11.20
C VAL A 10 -18.87 -9.92 -10.72
N GLU A 11 -19.64 -10.73 -11.45
CA GLU A 11 -19.34 -12.15 -11.68
C GLU A 11 -19.99 -12.56 -13.01
N GLY A 12 -19.16 -12.96 -13.97
CA GLY A 12 -19.60 -13.47 -15.26
C GLY A 12 -20.00 -14.94 -15.13
N CYS A 13 -21.20 -15.27 -15.61
CA CYS A 13 -21.60 -16.65 -15.87
C CYS A 13 -22.30 -16.73 -17.23
N PHE A 14 -21.88 -17.73 -17.99
CA PHE A 14 -22.25 -18.03 -19.36
C PHE A 14 -23.77 -18.16 -19.56
N TRP A 15 -24.25 -17.63 -20.69
CA TRP A 15 -25.60 -17.82 -21.20
C TRP A 15 -25.79 -19.20 -21.83
N LEU A 16 -26.83 -19.93 -21.42
CA LEU A 16 -27.67 -20.77 -22.28
C LEU A 16 -29.09 -20.88 -21.65
N PRO A 17 -30.19 -20.88 -22.42
CA PRO A 17 -31.53 -20.59 -21.92
C PRO A 17 -32.39 -21.84 -21.68
N CYS A 18 -33.26 -21.84 -20.66
CA CYS A 18 -34.48 -22.65 -20.64
C CYS A 18 -35.51 -22.20 -19.56
N CYS A 19 -36.65 -21.70 -20.06
CA CYS A 19 -38.04 -21.69 -19.56
C CYS A 19 -38.46 -21.22 -18.13
N PRO A 20 -39.69 -20.66 -17.99
CA PRO A 20 -40.14 -19.90 -16.82
C PRO A 20 -41.10 -20.71 -15.92
N THR A 21 -40.96 -20.58 -14.61
CA THR A 21 -42.06 -20.90 -13.67
C THR A 21 -42.13 -19.93 -12.50
N TYR A 22 -43.36 -19.45 -12.31
CA TYR A 22 -43.93 -18.62 -11.25
C TYR A 22 -43.38 -18.84 -9.84
N PHE A 23 -43.07 -17.75 -9.12
CA PHE A 23 -43.16 -17.71 -7.65
C PHE A 23 -43.59 -16.32 -7.15
N THR A 24 -44.61 -16.32 -6.31
CA THR A 24 -45.26 -15.18 -5.64
C THR A 24 -44.43 -14.67 -4.45
N PRO A 25 -44.54 -13.38 -4.07
CA PRO A 25 -43.75 -12.81 -2.96
C PRO A 25 -44.46 -13.02 -1.60
N PRO A 26 -43.73 -13.33 -0.51
CA PRO A 26 -44.32 -13.31 0.82
C PRO A 26 -44.23 -11.92 1.48
N THR A 27 -45.19 -11.72 2.37
CA THR A 27 -45.61 -10.52 3.09
C THR A 27 -44.60 -9.95 4.08
N LEU A 28 -44.57 -8.61 4.19
CA LEU A 28 -43.82 -7.82 5.17
C LEU A 28 -44.28 -8.10 6.62
N SER A 29 -43.40 -8.63 7.46
CA SER A 29 -43.57 -8.66 8.92
C SER A 29 -42.87 -7.46 9.57
N VAL A 30 -43.62 -6.72 10.37
CA VAL A 30 -43.22 -5.53 11.13
C VAL A 30 -42.22 -5.91 12.24
N CYS A 31 -41.08 -5.21 12.30
CA CYS A 31 -40.08 -5.34 13.36
C CYS A 31 -40.42 -4.42 14.55
N PRO A 32 -40.33 -4.85 15.83
CA PRO A 32 -40.67 -4.01 16.97
C PRO A 32 -39.58 -2.96 17.27
N LYS A 33 -40.01 -1.76 17.67
CA LYS A 33 -39.16 -0.64 18.10
C LYS A 33 -38.38 -1.01 19.37
N VAL A 34 -37.05 -1.04 19.29
CA VAL A 34 -36.17 -1.07 20.46
C VAL A 34 -35.85 0.37 20.89
N GLY A 35 -36.11 0.66 22.16
CA GLY A 35 -35.93 1.96 22.78
C GLY A 35 -34.47 2.44 22.78
N SER A 36 -34.30 3.71 22.47
CA SER A 36 -33.05 4.44 22.50
C SER A 36 -32.56 4.66 23.93
N LYS A 37 -31.48 3.98 24.32
CA LYS A 37 -30.51 4.48 25.29
C LYS A 37 -29.10 4.21 24.75
N MET A 38 -28.50 5.23 24.15
CA MET A 38 -27.06 5.23 23.87
C MET A 38 -26.31 5.31 25.20
N PRO A 39 -25.35 4.41 25.49
CA PRO A 39 -24.36 4.69 26.51
C PRO A 39 -23.44 5.80 25.97
N GLN A 40 -23.36 6.92 26.67
CA GLN A 40 -22.26 7.87 26.48
C GLN A 40 -20.96 7.15 26.84
N ALA A 41 -20.16 6.81 25.83
CA ALA A 41 -18.79 6.38 26.02
C ALA A 41 -17.96 7.63 26.31
N ASP A 42 -17.87 7.96 27.59
CA ASP A 42 -16.93 8.96 28.10
C ASP A 42 -15.54 8.31 28.14
N VAL A 43 -14.94 8.11 26.96
CA VAL A 43 -13.53 7.74 26.84
C VAL A 43 -12.77 9.04 26.65
N GLN A 44 -12.46 9.71 27.76
CA GLN A 44 -11.34 10.64 27.80
C GLN A 44 -10.07 9.85 27.47
N GLN A 45 -9.69 9.80 26.19
CA GLN A 45 -8.37 9.37 25.77
C GLN A 45 -7.37 10.39 26.31
N LYS A 46 -6.82 10.12 27.50
CA LYS A 46 -5.51 10.64 27.87
C LYS A 46 -4.53 10.21 26.77
N PRO A 47 -3.69 11.12 26.23
CA PRO A 47 -2.55 10.70 25.44
C PRO A 47 -1.71 9.79 26.36
N GLN A 48 -1.65 8.49 26.05
CA GLN A 48 -0.65 7.65 26.69
C GLN A 48 0.69 8.11 26.13
N GLU A 49 1.43 8.89 26.91
CA GLU A 49 2.89 8.91 26.82
C GLU A 49 3.36 7.46 27.01
N MET A 50 3.53 6.73 25.90
CA MET A 50 4.11 5.39 25.88
C MET A 50 5.62 5.55 25.74
N ASP A 51 6.26 5.75 26.89
CA ASP A 51 7.71 5.86 27.03
C ASP A 51 8.33 4.52 27.46
N VAL A 52 7.90 3.42 26.81
CA VAL A 52 8.46 2.09 27.05
C VAL A 52 9.35 1.72 25.88
N ASP A 53 10.65 1.68 26.16
CA ASP A 53 11.71 1.21 25.28
C ASP A 53 11.42 -0.22 24.77
N PRO A 54 11.15 -0.41 23.45
CA PRO A 54 10.82 -1.71 22.88
C PRO A 54 11.88 -2.78 23.12
N SER A 55 13.15 -2.39 23.30
CA SER A 55 14.24 -3.33 23.54
C SER A 55 14.13 -4.11 24.85
N LYS A 56 13.25 -3.68 25.76
CA LYS A 56 12.98 -4.33 27.06
C LYS A 56 11.73 -5.21 27.03
N MET A 57 11.00 -5.24 25.92
CA MET A 57 9.74 -5.96 25.77
C MET A 57 9.96 -7.32 25.13
N SER A 58 9.19 -8.32 25.56
CA SER A 58 9.08 -9.58 24.84
C SER A 58 8.41 -9.37 23.47
N ARG A 59 8.68 -10.26 22.51
CA ARG A 59 8.05 -10.23 21.18
C ARG A 59 6.52 -10.16 21.24
N LYS A 60 5.90 -10.88 22.18
CA LYS A 60 4.43 -10.89 22.37
C LYS A 60 3.90 -9.54 22.88
N GLU A 61 4.65 -8.87 23.75
CA GLU A 61 4.29 -7.54 24.24
C GLU A 61 4.40 -6.50 23.13
N LYS A 62 5.46 -6.57 22.31
CA LYS A 62 5.63 -5.70 21.13
C LYS A 62 4.46 -5.86 20.16
N GLN A 63 4.11 -7.10 19.80
CA GLN A 63 2.95 -7.39 18.92
C GLN A 63 1.66 -6.81 19.49
N LYS A 64 1.38 -7.05 20.78
CA LYS A 64 0.17 -6.53 21.42
C LYS A 64 0.10 -5.00 21.39
N GLN A 65 1.21 -4.32 21.66
CA GLN A 65 1.26 -2.86 21.64
C GLN A 65 0.97 -2.28 20.25
N LEU A 66 1.57 -2.86 19.21
CA LEU A 66 1.33 -2.43 17.82
C LEU A 66 -0.14 -2.68 17.41
N GLN A 67 -0.72 -3.80 17.83
CA GLN A 67 -2.12 -4.14 17.61
C GLN A 67 -3.10 -3.20 18.34
N ASP A 68 -2.83 -2.85 19.60
CA ASP A 68 -3.71 -1.97 20.39
C ASP A 68 -3.81 -0.57 19.75
N MET A 69 -2.76 -0.11 19.05
CA MET A 69 -2.79 1.14 18.28
C MET A 69 -3.68 1.07 17.03
N TYR A 70 -4.07 -0.12 16.55
CA TYR A 70 -4.88 -0.30 15.34
C TYR A 70 -6.37 -0.03 15.58
N LEU A 71 -6.85 -0.14 16.83
CA LEU A 71 -8.28 -0.17 17.20
C LEU A 71 -9.06 1.15 17.08
N ASN A 72 -8.64 2.09 16.22
CA ASN A 72 -9.34 3.35 15.99
C ASN A 72 -10.33 3.24 14.82
N SER A 73 -11.63 3.39 15.11
CA SER A 73 -12.72 3.35 14.12
C SER A 73 -12.57 4.38 12.99
N ASN A 74 -11.84 5.48 13.20
CA ASN A 74 -11.64 6.52 12.19
C ASN A 74 -10.69 6.11 11.05
N LYS A 75 -9.78 5.14 11.27
CA LYS A 75 -8.81 4.71 10.24
C LYS A 75 -9.52 4.08 9.04
N ARG A 76 -10.46 3.16 9.27
CA ARG A 76 -11.17 2.48 8.19
C ARG A 76 -11.96 3.45 7.30
N TYR A 77 -12.59 4.47 7.88
CA TYR A 77 -13.28 5.50 7.10
C TYR A 77 -12.31 6.28 6.20
N PHE A 78 -11.13 6.62 6.73
CA PHE A 78 -10.11 7.32 5.99
C PHE A 78 -9.53 6.49 4.83
N GLU A 79 -9.31 5.18 5.05
CA GLU A 79 -8.88 4.25 4.00
C GLU A 79 -9.91 4.16 2.87
N ILE A 80 -11.20 3.98 3.22
CA ILE A 80 -12.30 3.94 2.24
C ILE A 80 -12.37 5.25 1.47
N LEU A 81 -12.26 6.40 2.14
CA LEU A 81 -12.28 7.72 1.51
C LEU A 81 -11.12 7.87 0.51
N THR A 82 -9.90 7.57 0.94
CA THR A 82 -8.68 7.66 0.13
C THR A 82 -8.80 6.79 -1.12
N MET A 83 -9.21 5.54 -0.93
CA MET A 83 -9.40 4.60 -2.03
C MET A 83 -10.52 5.04 -2.98
N THR A 84 -11.64 5.55 -2.45
CA THR A 84 -12.74 6.09 -3.26
C THR A 84 -12.28 7.27 -4.12
N ILE A 85 -11.54 8.22 -3.55
CA ILE A 85 -10.99 9.37 -4.29
C ILE A 85 -10.07 8.89 -5.41
N PHE A 86 -9.17 7.95 -5.13
CA PHE A 86 -8.29 7.38 -6.14
C PHE A 86 -9.06 6.71 -7.28
N PHE A 87 -10.05 5.88 -6.97
CA PHE A 87 -10.88 5.21 -7.98
C PHE A 87 -11.83 6.15 -8.74
N ILE A 88 -11.94 7.42 -8.35
CA ILE A 88 -12.57 8.47 -9.14
C ILE A 88 -11.54 9.15 -10.06
N LEU A 89 -10.41 9.56 -9.50
CA LEU A 89 -9.38 10.33 -10.23
C LEU A 89 -8.64 9.50 -11.27
N TRP A 90 -8.35 8.23 -10.97
CA TRP A 90 -7.58 7.37 -11.86
C TRP A 90 -8.32 7.08 -13.17
N PRO A 91 -9.61 6.65 -13.18
CA PRO A 91 -10.34 6.47 -14.43
C PRO A 91 -10.52 7.78 -15.21
N MET A 92 -10.69 8.93 -14.55
CA MET A 92 -10.72 10.22 -15.24
C MET A 92 -9.39 10.51 -15.94
N SER A 93 -8.27 10.29 -15.26
CA SER A 93 -6.94 10.46 -15.83
C SER A 93 -6.70 9.49 -16.99
N PHE A 94 -7.06 8.22 -16.80
CA PHE A 94 -6.94 7.20 -17.83
C PHE A 94 -7.82 7.49 -19.05
N TYR A 95 -9.03 8.00 -18.84
CA TYR A 95 -9.90 8.44 -19.92
C TYR A 95 -9.26 9.58 -20.71
N TYR A 96 -8.72 10.62 -20.05
CA TYR A 96 -7.95 11.68 -20.72
C TYR A 96 -6.74 11.12 -21.48
N ASN A 97 -6.03 10.15 -20.91
CA ASN A 97 -4.90 9.49 -21.55
C ASN A 97 -5.29 8.84 -22.88
N ILE A 98 -6.46 8.20 -22.91
CA ILE A 98 -7.05 7.58 -24.10
C ILE A 98 -7.47 8.68 -25.08
N ILE A 99 -8.45 9.53 -24.73
CA ILE A 99 -9.07 10.44 -25.71
C ILE A 99 -8.13 11.47 -26.32
N LEU A 100 -7.05 11.85 -25.63
CA LEU A 100 -6.11 12.84 -26.13
C LEU A 100 -5.23 12.31 -27.28
N ARG A 101 -5.08 10.98 -27.44
CA ARG A 101 -4.09 10.39 -28.37
C ARG A 101 -4.44 9.02 -28.97
N THR A 102 -5.64 8.45 -28.80
CA THR A 102 -5.97 7.07 -29.26
C THR A 102 -6.46 6.93 -30.70
N ASP A 103 -6.21 7.91 -31.56
CA ASP A 103 -6.59 7.87 -32.97
C ASP A 103 -5.74 6.93 -33.84
N THR A 104 -4.74 6.23 -33.28
CA THR A 104 -3.88 5.29 -34.03
C THR A 104 -3.44 4.05 -33.22
N PHE A 105 -3.25 2.91 -33.89
CA PHE A 105 -2.62 1.70 -33.34
C PHE A 105 -1.25 1.97 -32.67
N TYR A 106 -0.53 3.01 -33.13
CA TYR A 106 0.73 3.46 -32.55
C TYR A 106 0.59 3.93 -31.09
N ALA A 107 -0.52 4.57 -30.74
CA ALA A 107 -0.76 5.06 -29.38
C ALA A 107 -0.93 3.90 -28.38
N ALA A 108 -1.57 2.81 -28.79
CA ALA A 108 -1.71 1.60 -27.96
C ALA A 108 -0.33 0.95 -27.69
N GLY A 109 0.50 0.83 -28.73
CA GLY A 109 1.87 0.32 -28.59
C GLY A 109 2.73 1.18 -27.66
N LEU A 110 2.65 2.51 -27.79
CA LEU A 110 3.36 3.44 -26.90
C LEU A 110 2.83 3.37 -25.46
N SER A 111 1.52 3.21 -25.26
CA SER A 111 0.95 3.06 -23.91
C SER A 111 1.49 1.82 -23.19
N ALA A 112 1.71 0.70 -23.91
CA ALA A 112 2.37 -0.47 -23.34
C ALA A 112 3.82 -0.17 -22.91
N VAL A 113 4.58 0.61 -23.70
CA VAL A 113 5.92 1.06 -23.31
C VAL A 113 5.86 1.93 -22.05
N PHE A 114 4.92 2.87 -21.98
CA PHE A 114 4.74 3.71 -20.79
C PHE A 114 4.26 2.93 -19.57
N PHE A 115 3.49 1.86 -19.75
CA PHE A 115 3.16 0.92 -18.68
C PHE A 115 4.41 0.24 -18.12
N LEU A 116 5.32 -0.24 -18.99
CA LEU A 116 6.59 -0.84 -18.56
C LEU A 116 7.46 0.17 -17.78
N ILE A 117 7.54 1.42 -18.26
CA ILE A 117 8.24 2.49 -17.54
C ILE A 117 7.52 2.81 -16.21
N GLY A 118 6.19 2.79 -16.21
CA GLY A 118 5.35 2.92 -15.02
C GLY A 118 5.63 1.83 -13.99
N MET A 119 5.92 0.59 -14.41
CA MET A 119 6.36 -0.50 -13.51
C MET A 119 7.70 -0.21 -12.87
N VAL A 120 8.69 0.29 -13.63
CA VAL A 120 9.99 0.68 -13.08
C VAL A 120 9.84 1.84 -12.08
N MET A 121 9.04 2.85 -12.44
CA MET A 121 8.78 4.01 -11.61
C MET A 121 8.03 3.63 -10.33
N ALA A 122 6.98 2.81 -10.41
CA ALA A 122 6.22 2.34 -9.26
C ALA A 122 7.10 1.51 -8.32
N ASP A 123 7.95 0.63 -8.88
CA ASP A 123 8.89 -0.17 -8.10
C ASP A 123 9.90 0.72 -7.35
N PHE A 124 10.47 1.72 -8.02
CA PHE A 124 11.34 2.71 -7.37
C PHE A 124 10.60 3.50 -6.27
N ALA A 125 9.41 4.03 -6.57
CA ALA A 125 8.60 4.80 -5.62
C ALA A 125 8.21 3.97 -4.39
N SER A 126 7.88 2.68 -4.59
CA SER A 126 7.64 1.74 -3.49
C SER A 126 8.87 1.59 -2.62
N GLY A 127 10.06 1.47 -3.21
CA GLY A 127 11.32 1.37 -2.48
C GLY A 127 11.65 2.61 -1.68
N VAL A 128 11.44 3.81 -2.24
CA VAL A 128 11.63 5.07 -1.51
C VAL A 128 10.70 5.14 -0.29
N THR A 129 9.44 4.74 -0.46
CA THR A 129 8.44 4.77 0.61
C THR A 129 8.77 3.77 1.71
N HIS A 130 9.09 2.53 1.31
CA HIS A 130 9.47 1.45 2.20
C HIS A 130 10.74 1.79 2.99
N TRP A 131 11.82 2.19 2.29
CA TRP A 131 13.04 2.67 2.92
C TRP A 131 12.78 3.82 3.90
N THR A 132 11.89 4.76 3.56
CA THR A 132 11.62 5.92 4.42
C THR A 132 11.03 5.49 5.77
N PHE A 133 10.01 4.62 5.76
CA PHE A 133 9.32 4.21 6.98
C PHE A 133 10.06 3.13 7.78
N ASP A 134 10.88 2.33 7.12
CA ASP A 134 11.83 1.42 7.80
C ASP A 134 12.92 2.21 8.51
N THR A 135 13.40 3.27 7.88
CA THR A 135 14.65 3.91 8.29
C THR A 135 14.46 5.04 9.28
N TRP A 136 13.36 5.79 9.19
CA TRP A 136 13.24 7.06 9.90
C TRP A 136 12.00 7.14 10.78
N GLY A 137 12.12 7.92 11.86
CA GLY A 137 11.04 8.18 12.80
C GLY A 137 10.75 7.02 13.72
N THR A 138 9.67 7.20 14.50
CA THR A 138 9.18 6.27 15.51
C THR A 138 7.67 6.14 15.39
N ILE A 139 7.07 5.20 16.12
CA ILE A 139 5.60 5.10 16.24
C ILE A 139 4.95 6.37 16.82
N ASN A 140 5.74 7.26 17.43
CA ASN A 140 5.30 8.52 18.02
C ASN A 140 5.52 9.73 17.09
N THR A 141 6.06 9.53 15.87
CA THR A 141 6.25 10.63 14.92
C THR A 141 4.90 11.26 14.55
N PRO A 142 4.73 12.58 14.69
CA PRO A 142 3.46 13.24 14.37
C PRO A 142 3.01 12.94 12.94
N PHE A 143 1.72 12.59 12.78
CA PHE A 143 1.06 12.22 11.52
C PHE A 143 1.58 10.94 10.82
N LEU A 144 2.85 10.58 11.01
CA LEU A 144 3.50 9.45 10.33
C LEU A 144 3.59 8.18 11.18
N GLY A 145 3.43 8.28 12.50
CA GLY A 145 3.60 7.18 13.44
C GLY A 145 2.75 5.95 13.12
N THR A 146 1.51 6.15 12.65
CA THR A 146 0.62 5.05 12.22
C THR A 146 1.17 4.29 11.02
N PHE A 147 1.83 4.96 10.08
CA PHE A 147 2.47 4.30 8.94
C PHE A 147 3.73 3.58 9.41
N ILE A 148 4.63 4.25 10.14
CA ILE A 148 5.86 3.65 10.67
C ILE A 148 5.55 2.38 11.49
N ARG A 149 4.49 2.42 12.29
CA ARG A 149 4.01 1.26 13.06
C ARG A 149 3.77 0.03 12.19
N SER A 150 3.13 0.15 11.01
CA SER A 150 2.86 -1.01 10.16
C SER A 150 4.15 -1.64 9.63
N PHE A 151 5.20 -0.85 9.37
CA PHE A 151 6.51 -1.36 8.99
C PHE A 151 7.21 -2.08 10.16
N ARG A 152 7.12 -1.55 11.39
CA ARG A 152 7.63 -2.24 12.59
C ARG A 152 6.93 -3.57 12.84
N GLU A 153 5.61 -3.58 12.73
CA GLU A 153 4.80 -4.80 12.82
C GLU A 153 5.20 -5.79 11.74
N HIS A 154 5.43 -5.30 10.52
CA HIS A 154 5.81 -6.12 9.39
C HIS A 154 7.16 -6.83 9.56
N HIS A 155 8.19 -6.16 10.09
CA HIS A 155 9.45 -6.84 10.41
C HIS A 155 9.33 -7.79 11.60
N LEU A 156 8.44 -7.50 12.54
CA LEU A 156 8.19 -8.36 13.70
C LEU A 156 7.38 -9.62 13.34
N ASP A 157 6.41 -9.50 12.45
CA ASP A 157 5.56 -10.58 11.93
C ASP A 157 5.15 -10.31 10.48
N ALA A 158 6.01 -10.72 9.55
CA ALA A 158 5.81 -10.49 8.13
C ALA A 158 4.54 -11.14 7.57
N THR A 159 4.00 -12.17 8.24
CA THR A 159 2.80 -12.88 7.78
C THR A 159 1.51 -12.17 8.15
N GLU A 160 1.51 -11.22 9.08
CA GLU A 160 0.30 -10.54 9.54
C GLU A 160 -0.42 -9.79 8.40
N ILE A 161 0.34 -9.18 7.47
CA ILE A 161 -0.21 -8.51 6.28
C ILE A 161 -1.08 -9.45 5.42
N CYS A 162 -0.88 -10.78 5.50
CA CYS A 162 -1.71 -11.75 4.78
C CYS A 162 -3.14 -11.82 5.32
N ASN A 163 -3.40 -11.36 6.54
CA ASN A 163 -4.72 -11.31 7.16
C ASN A 163 -5.51 -10.05 6.79
N HIS A 164 -4.86 -9.03 6.23
CA HIS A 164 -5.49 -7.76 5.88
C HIS A 164 -6.36 -7.90 4.63
N ASP A 165 -7.52 -7.25 4.62
CA ASP A 165 -8.32 -7.11 3.40
C ASP A 165 -7.65 -6.15 2.39
N PHE A 166 -8.20 -6.07 1.18
CA PHE A 166 -7.63 -5.25 0.12
C PHE A 166 -7.55 -3.75 0.48
N ILE A 167 -8.55 -3.23 1.20
CA ILE A 167 -8.59 -1.81 1.58
C ILE A 167 -7.48 -1.53 2.59
N GLU A 168 -7.39 -2.36 3.62
CA GLU A 168 -6.40 -2.24 4.69
C GLU A 168 -4.98 -2.39 4.19
N ALA A 169 -4.75 -3.34 3.27
CA ALA A 169 -3.44 -3.54 2.71
C ALA A 169 -3.00 -2.39 1.80
N ASN A 170 -3.91 -1.78 1.02
CA ASN A 170 -3.51 -0.93 -0.11
C ASN A 170 -3.85 0.56 0.02
N ALA A 171 -4.84 0.95 0.84
CA ALA A 171 -5.33 2.33 0.85
C ALA A 171 -4.27 3.35 1.29
N ASP A 172 -3.43 3.01 2.26
CA ASP A 172 -2.38 3.92 2.78
C ASP A 172 -1.36 4.31 1.68
N SER A 173 -1.04 3.38 0.75
CA SER A 173 -0.15 3.66 -0.39
C SER A 173 -0.72 4.68 -1.38
N LEU A 174 -2.04 4.91 -1.38
CA LEU A 174 -2.70 5.82 -2.31
C LEU A 174 -2.60 7.29 -1.90
N LEU A 175 -2.23 7.58 -0.65
CA LEU A 175 -2.11 8.97 -0.17
C LEU A 175 -1.09 9.77 -0.98
N GLY A 176 0.03 9.15 -1.36
CA GLY A 176 1.02 9.77 -2.24
C GLY A 176 0.54 9.89 -3.69
N ALA A 177 -0.30 8.96 -4.15
CA ALA A 177 -0.78 8.92 -5.54
C ALA A 177 -1.91 9.91 -5.83
N ILE A 178 -2.79 10.19 -4.86
CA ILE A 178 -3.93 11.11 -5.02
C ILE A 178 -3.54 12.50 -5.52
N PRO A 179 -2.58 13.24 -4.91
CA PRO A 179 -2.23 14.58 -5.39
C PRO A 179 -1.67 14.55 -6.81
N VAL A 180 -0.95 13.49 -7.18
CA VAL A 180 -0.48 13.29 -8.56
C VAL A 180 -1.66 13.10 -9.51
N MET A 181 -2.60 12.20 -9.19
CA MET A 181 -3.80 11.98 -10.03
C MET A 181 -4.67 13.23 -10.14
N ALA A 182 -4.84 13.98 -9.04
CA ALA A 182 -5.58 15.24 -9.06
C ALA A 182 -4.91 16.27 -9.99
N ALA A 183 -3.58 16.40 -9.94
CA ALA A 183 -2.83 17.26 -10.84
C ALA A 183 -2.98 16.84 -12.31
N LEU A 184 -2.95 15.53 -12.60
CA LEU A 184 -3.15 15.01 -13.96
C LEU A 184 -4.58 15.31 -14.49
N VAL A 185 -5.61 15.25 -13.64
CA VAL A 185 -6.98 15.60 -14.06
C VAL A 185 -7.09 17.11 -14.36
N VAL A 186 -6.45 17.96 -13.57
CA VAL A 186 -6.56 19.42 -13.71
C VAL A 186 -5.68 19.96 -14.85
N PHE A 187 -4.51 19.35 -15.08
CA PHE A 187 -3.52 19.82 -16.05
C PHE A 187 -3.25 18.77 -17.13
N PRO A 188 -4.19 18.57 -18.08
CA PRO A 188 -3.98 17.63 -19.18
C PRO A 188 -2.82 18.10 -20.08
N PRO A 189 -2.04 17.16 -20.65
CA PRO A 189 -0.83 17.47 -21.37
C PRO A 189 -1.13 17.98 -22.78
N SER A 190 -0.35 18.97 -23.25
CA SER A 190 -0.45 19.51 -24.61
C SER A 190 0.67 19.02 -25.55
N THR A 191 1.78 18.51 -25.00
CA THR A 191 2.95 18.05 -25.76
C THR A 191 3.06 16.52 -25.75
N PHE A 192 3.85 15.96 -26.67
CA PHE A 192 4.15 14.52 -26.67
C PHE A 192 4.85 14.07 -25.39
N PHE A 193 5.90 14.77 -24.95
CA PHE A 193 6.60 14.45 -23.70
C PHE A 193 5.71 14.61 -22.47
N GLY A 194 4.80 15.60 -22.50
CA GLY A 194 3.77 15.75 -21.47
C GLY A 194 2.85 14.53 -21.42
N TRP A 195 2.38 14.05 -22.58
CA TRP A 195 1.55 12.84 -22.66
C TRP A 195 2.30 11.57 -22.25
N ALA A 196 3.56 11.42 -22.63
CA ALA A 196 4.40 10.31 -22.20
C ALA A 196 4.51 10.26 -20.66
N SER A 197 4.86 11.40 -20.06
CA SER A 197 4.95 11.54 -18.59
C SER A 197 3.61 11.27 -17.91
N TYR A 198 2.53 11.83 -18.45
CA TYR A 198 1.17 11.59 -17.98
C TYR A 198 0.80 10.11 -17.99
N SER A 199 1.10 9.41 -19.08
CA SER A 199 0.83 7.98 -19.25
C SER A 199 1.58 7.15 -18.23
N VAL A 200 2.88 7.43 -18.05
CA VAL A 200 3.73 6.76 -17.05
C VAL A 200 3.19 6.97 -15.65
N LEU A 201 2.81 8.21 -15.29
CA LEU A 201 2.26 8.53 -13.97
C LEU A 201 0.91 7.86 -13.74
N THR A 202 0.03 7.83 -14.74
CA THR A 202 -1.29 7.17 -14.65
C THR A 202 -1.11 5.66 -14.45
N TRP A 203 -0.28 4.99 -15.27
CA TRP A 203 -0.02 3.56 -15.10
C TRP A 203 0.70 3.25 -13.79
N GLY A 204 1.71 4.04 -13.43
CA GLY A 204 2.45 3.87 -12.19
C GLY A 204 1.59 4.04 -10.95
N ALA A 205 0.64 4.98 -10.96
CA ALA A 205 -0.31 5.15 -9.86
C ALA A 205 -1.24 3.93 -9.70
N LEU A 206 -1.67 3.32 -10.80
CA LEU A 206 -2.40 2.03 -10.74
C LEU A 206 -1.54 0.94 -10.09
N LEU A 207 -0.26 0.85 -10.47
CA LEU A 207 0.65 -0.16 -9.93
C LEU A 207 0.97 0.07 -8.45
N ILE A 208 1.06 1.32 -8.01
CA ILE A 208 1.17 1.69 -6.58
C ILE A 208 -0.07 1.23 -5.80
N CYS A 209 -1.27 1.34 -6.39
CA CYS A 209 -2.51 0.82 -5.78
C CYS A 209 -2.46 -0.68 -5.46
N PHE A 210 -1.71 -1.47 -6.23
CA PHE A 210 -1.58 -2.91 -6.00
C PHE A 210 -0.25 -3.33 -5.36
N THR A 211 0.65 -2.38 -5.09
CA THR A 211 2.01 -2.68 -4.63
C THR A 211 2.01 -3.42 -3.30
N ASN A 212 1.16 -3.03 -2.36
CA ASN A 212 1.07 -3.73 -1.07
C ASN A 212 0.38 -5.09 -1.21
N GLU A 213 -0.51 -5.27 -2.17
CA GLU A 213 -1.07 -6.59 -2.48
C GLU A 213 -0.01 -7.53 -3.07
N PHE A 214 0.87 -7.04 -3.95
CA PHE A 214 2.00 -7.81 -4.47
C PHE A 214 2.98 -8.19 -3.34
N HIS A 215 3.27 -7.23 -2.47
CA HIS A 215 4.06 -7.44 -1.26
C HIS A 215 3.44 -8.50 -0.34
N LYS A 216 2.14 -8.40 -0.05
CA LYS A 216 1.38 -9.37 0.74
C LYS A 216 1.46 -10.78 0.15
N TRP A 217 1.30 -10.93 -1.16
CA TRP A 217 1.43 -12.23 -1.82
C TRP A 217 2.85 -12.80 -1.79
N SER A 218 3.88 -11.95 -1.57
CA SER A 218 5.26 -12.41 -1.38
C SER A 218 5.49 -13.07 -0.02
N HIS A 219 4.64 -12.79 0.98
CA HIS A 219 4.69 -13.38 2.33
C HIS A 219 3.82 -14.62 2.52
N GLN A 220 2.98 -14.96 1.54
CA GLN A 220 2.16 -16.15 1.63
C GLN A 220 3.06 -17.41 1.64
N PRO A 221 2.99 -18.26 2.69
CA PRO A 221 3.85 -19.44 2.78
C PRO A 221 3.70 -20.39 1.58
N ARG A 222 2.52 -20.40 0.95
CA ARG A 222 2.24 -21.14 -0.27
C ARG A 222 1.29 -20.36 -1.16
N GLN A 223 1.77 -19.95 -2.35
CA GLN A 223 0.92 -19.34 -3.37
C GLN A 223 0.01 -20.40 -4.00
N LYS A 224 -1.31 -20.28 -3.79
CA LYS A 224 -2.32 -21.22 -4.29
C LYS A 224 -2.88 -20.81 -5.65
N ASN A 225 -2.85 -19.52 -5.98
CA ASN A 225 -3.39 -19.02 -7.24
C ASN A 225 -2.33 -19.18 -8.36
N PRO A 226 -2.61 -19.95 -9.42
CA PRO A 226 -1.65 -20.19 -10.50
C PRO A 226 -1.29 -18.93 -11.28
N ILE A 227 -2.18 -17.95 -11.39
CA ILE A 227 -1.93 -16.69 -12.08
C ILE A 227 -0.94 -15.85 -11.26
N ILE A 228 -1.19 -15.68 -9.97
CA ILE A 228 -0.29 -14.93 -9.09
C ILE A 228 1.08 -15.61 -9.06
N LYS A 229 1.12 -16.95 -8.94
CA LYS A 229 2.36 -17.71 -9.01
C LYS A 229 3.12 -17.46 -10.31
N PHE A 230 2.44 -17.52 -11.45
CA PHE A 230 3.06 -17.24 -12.75
C PHE A 230 3.66 -15.83 -12.78
N LEU A 231 2.91 -14.81 -12.35
CA LEU A 231 3.39 -13.43 -12.32
C LEU A 231 4.61 -13.25 -11.40
N GLN A 232 4.65 -13.94 -10.26
CA GLN A 232 5.81 -13.97 -9.35
C GLN A 232 7.00 -14.71 -9.98
N ASP A 233 6.77 -15.87 -10.60
CA ASP A 233 7.82 -16.66 -11.25
C ASP A 233 8.46 -15.91 -12.43
N THR A 234 7.71 -15.04 -13.11
CA THR A 234 8.21 -14.17 -14.19
C THR A 234 8.69 -12.80 -13.72
N HIS A 235 8.71 -12.53 -12.40
CA HIS A 235 9.04 -11.22 -11.82
C HIS A 235 8.17 -10.06 -12.34
N LEU A 236 6.96 -10.32 -12.84
CA LEU A 236 6.02 -9.24 -13.19
C LEU A 236 5.43 -8.57 -11.94
N ILE A 237 5.36 -9.32 -10.84
CA ILE A 237 5.06 -8.85 -9.49
C ILE A 237 6.06 -9.45 -8.50
N LEU A 238 6.14 -8.90 -7.29
CA LEU A 238 7.18 -9.23 -6.32
C LEU A 238 7.23 -10.74 -5.96
N PRO A 239 8.34 -11.43 -6.26
CA PRO A 239 8.51 -12.84 -5.87
C PRO A 239 8.86 -13.00 -4.38
N PRO A 240 8.38 -14.06 -3.70
CA PRO A 240 8.71 -14.33 -2.30
C PRO A 240 10.21 -14.40 -2.00
N ARG A 241 10.97 -15.09 -2.86
CA ARG A 241 12.42 -15.26 -2.68
C ARG A 241 13.18 -13.94 -2.78
N HIS A 242 12.71 -13.04 -3.64
CA HIS A 242 13.34 -11.72 -3.82
C HIS A 242 13.13 -10.85 -2.60
N HIS A 243 11.90 -10.85 -2.08
CA HIS A 243 11.56 -10.05 -0.91
C HIS A 243 12.11 -10.63 0.40
N HIS A 244 12.32 -11.94 0.49
CA HIS A 244 12.99 -12.56 1.63
C HIS A 244 14.41 -12.01 1.87
N VAL A 245 15.10 -11.53 0.82
CA VAL A 245 16.42 -10.88 0.97
C VAL A 245 16.32 -9.63 1.84
N HIS A 246 15.25 -8.86 1.70
CA HIS A 246 15.00 -7.68 2.53
C HIS A 246 14.72 -8.05 3.99
N HIS A 247 13.93 -9.10 4.23
CA HIS A 247 13.62 -9.63 5.58
C HIS A 247 14.81 -10.28 6.29
N ALA A 248 15.94 -10.47 5.60
CA ALA A 248 17.16 -10.87 6.28
C ALA A 248 17.72 -9.68 7.07
N ALA A 249 17.97 -9.88 8.36
CA ALA A 249 18.64 -8.87 9.18
C ALA A 249 19.95 -8.42 8.49
N PRO A 250 20.23 -7.10 8.37
CA PRO A 250 19.63 -6.01 9.15
C PRO A 250 18.54 -5.17 8.43
N HIS A 251 17.82 -5.72 7.44
CA HIS A 251 16.78 -4.99 6.69
C HIS A 251 17.31 -3.72 5.98
N GLU A 252 18.47 -3.84 5.33
CA GLU A 252 19.21 -2.68 4.78
C GLU A 252 19.15 -2.55 3.25
N VAL A 253 18.53 -3.53 2.58
CA VAL A 253 18.60 -3.75 1.13
C VAL A 253 17.24 -4.19 0.60
N TYR A 254 17.07 -4.17 -0.73
CA TYR A 254 15.91 -4.74 -1.42
C TYR A 254 14.55 -4.11 -1.03
N TYR A 255 14.50 -2.79 -0.84
CA TYR A 255 13.29 -2.07 -0.40
C TYR A 255 12.15 -2.01 -1.45
N CYS A 256 12.41 -2.15 -2.75
CA CYS A 256 11.37 -2.09 -3.78
C CYS A 256 10.47 -3.34 -3.74
N ILE A 257 9.15 -3.13 -3.65
CA ILE A 257 8.15 -4.16 -3.36
C ILE A 257 7.04 -4.28 -4.42
N THR A 258 7.08 -3.53 -5.52
CA THR A 258 6.10 -3.72 -6.61
C THR A 258 6.43 -4.99 -7.41
N ASN A 259 7.64 -5.05 -7.96
CA ASN A 259 8.18 -6.22 -8.69
C ASN A 259 9.64 -6.51 -8.34
N GLY A 260 10.32 -5.59 -7.65
CA GLY A 260 11.70 -5.72 -7.18
C GLY A 260 12.77 -5.51 -8.26
N TRP A 261 12.41 -5.07 -9.47
CA TRP A 261 13.35 -4.86 -10.58
C TRP A 261 14.47 -3.87 -10.24
N MET A 262 14.14 -2.85 -9.46
CA MET A 262 15.10 -1.80 -9.11
C MET A 262 16.10 -2.22 -8.03
N ASN A 263 15.79 -3.25 -7.24
CA ASN A 263 16.62 -3.65 -6.08
C ASN A 263 18.07 -3.97 -6.47
N PRO A 264 18.37 -4.87 -7.44
CA PRO A 264 19.75 -5.21 -7.77
C PRO A 264 20.57 -3.99 -8.19
N PHE A 265 19.96 -3.09 -8.96
CA PHE A 265 20.61 -1.87 -9.41
C PHE A 265 20.88 -0.90 -8.25
N LEU A 266 19.86 -0.56 -7.45
CA LEU A 266 19.99 0.40 -6.35
C LEU A 266 20.97 -0.07 -5.28
N ASP A 267 20.97 -1.37 -4.97
CA ASP A 267 21.90 -1.94 -4.00
C ASP A 267 23.32 -2.01 -4.54
N SER A 268 23.52 -2.32 -5.84
CA SER A 268 24.85 -2.33 -6.46
C SER A 268 25.56 -0.96 -6.41
N ILE A 269 24.80 0.13 -6.47
CA ILE A 269 25.34 1.49 -6.38
C ILE A 269 25.34 2.05 -4.95
N GLY A 270 24.89 1.26 -3.97
CA GLY A 270 24.77 1.66 -2.57
C GLY A 270 23.81 2.83 -2.34
N PHE A 271 22.74 2.93 -3.14
CA PHE A 271 21.82 4.07 -3.17
C PHE A 271 21.30 4.42 -1.78
N TRP A 272 20.76 3.43 -1.05
CA TRP A 272 20.14 3.62 0.27
C TRP A 272 21.13 4.13 1.31
N ARG A 273 22.33 3.54 1.38
CA ARG A 273 23.38 3.96 2.33
C ARG A 273 23.85 5.40 2.07
N LYS A 274 23.96 5.78 0.79
CA LYS A 274 24.30 7.15 0.39
C LYS A 274 23.19 8.11 0.75
N ALA A 275 21.93 7.76 0.47
CA ALA A 275 20.77 8.56 0.84
C ALA A 275 20.69 8.77 2.36
N GLU A 276 20.95 7.74 3.15
CA GLU A 276 21.03 7.86 4.61
C GLU A 276 22.13 8.80 5.07
N THR A 277 23.32 8.71 4.48
CA THR A 277 24.43 9.63 4.80
C THR A 277 24.02 11.08 4.55
N VAL A 278 23.32 11.35 3.45
CA VAL A 278 22.81 12.69 3.13
C VAL A 278 21.76 13.15 4.14
N VAL A 279 20.76 12.30 4.44
CA VAL A 279 19.72 12.65 5.42
C VAL A 279 20.33 12.89 6.79
N THR A 280 21.19 12.00 7.29
CA THR A 280 21.91 12.18 8.56
C THR A 280 22.73 13.47 8.58
N ALA A 281 23.43 13.81 7.49
CA ALA A 281 24.20 15.05 7.43
C ALA A 281 23.31 16.31 7.49
N ILE A 282 22.10 16.25 6.95
CA ILE A 282 21.16 17.38 6.91
C ILE A 282 20.36 17.49 8.22
N THR A 283 19.91 16.38 8.78
CA THR A 283 18.93 16.35 9.90
C THR A 283 19.54 15.92 11.23
N GLY A 284 20.70 15.27 11.22
CA GLY A 284 21.30 14.63 12.40
C GLY A 284 20.64 13.30 12.80
N TRP A 285 19.61 12.84 12.08
CA TRP A 285 18.90 11.60 12.42
C TRP A 285 19.77 10.37 12.18
N VAL A 286 19.62 9.37 13.05
CA VAL A 286 20.32 8.08 12.93
C VAL A 286 19.40 7.07 12.25
N PRO A 287 19.84 6.41 11.16
CA PRO A 287 18.99 5.47 10.42
C PRO A 287 18.70 4.21 11.25
N ARG A 288 17.42 3.81 11.30
CA ARG A 288 16.86 2.58 11.91
C ARG A 288 17.10 2.44 13.41
N GLU A 289 17.35 3.55 14.10
CA GLU A 289 17.49 3.54 15.56
C GLU A 289 16.27 2.90 16.24
N ASP A 290 15.07 3.27 15.78
CA ASP A 290 13.81 2.71 16.27
C ASP A 290 13.60 1.25 15.81
N ASP A 291 13.72 0.96 14.51
CA ASP A 291 13.47 -0.38 13.95
C ASP A 291 14.28 -1.49 14.62
N PHE A 292 15.56 -1.22 14.89
CA PHE A 292 16.43 -2.16 15.59
C PHE A 292 15.95 -2.52 17.00
N SER A 293 15.31 -1.58 17.72
CA SER A 293 14.74 -1.83 19.04
C SER A 293 13.51 -2.76 18.96
N TRP A 294 12.72 -2.66 17.90
CA TRP A 294 11.57 -3.52 17.66
C TRP A 294 11.98 -4.93 17.24
N CYS A 295 13.02 -5.05 16.42
CA CYS A 295 13.47 -6.33 15.85
C CYS A 295 14.55 -7.05 16.68
N ASP A 296 14.96 -6.51 17.82
CA ASP A 296 16.06 -7.04 18.66
C ASP A 296 17.39 -7.18 17.88
N ILE A 297 17.59 -6.34 16.87
CA ILE A 297 18.80 -6.31 16.04
C ILE A 297 19.81 -5.38 16.71
N LYS A 298 21.00 -5.89 17.03
CA LYS A 298 22.07 -5.03 17.52
C LYS A 298 22.66 -4.23 16.36
N PRO A 299 22.74 -2.89 16.43
CA PRO A 299 23.44 -2.11 15.43
C PRO A 299 24.90 -2.59 15.36
N LYS A 300 25.43 -2.77 14.14
CA LYS A 300 26.85 -3.06 13.96
C LYS A 300 27.63 -1.93 14.64
N GLY A 301 28.41 -2.26 15.66
CA GLY A 301 29.10 -1.27 16.50
C GLY A 301 29.79 -0.22 15.64
N LYS A 302 29.57 1.06 15.97
CA LYS A 302 30.28 2.19 15.36
C LYS A 302 31.77 1.86 15.43
N LYS A 303 32.40 1.58 14.28
CA LYS A 303 33.84 1.79 14.17
C LYS A 303 34.00 3.30 14.24
N HIS A 304 34.24 3.81 15.45
CA HIS A 304 34.83 5.12 15.62
C HIS A 304 36.18 5.06 14.90
N HIS A 305 36.22 5.67 13.72
CA HIS A 305 37.46 6.09 13.06
C HIS A 305 37.71 7.54 13.44
#